data_AF-A0AAU9TH90-F1
#
_entry.id   AF-A0AAU9TH90-F1
#
_cell.length_a   1.000
_cell.length_b   1.000
_cell.length_c   1.000
_cell.angle_alpha   90.00
_cell.angle_beta   90.00
_cell.angle_gamma   90.00
#
_symmetry.space_group_name_H-M   'P 1'
#
loop_
_entity.id
_entity.type
_entity.pdbx_description
1 polymer ?
#
loop_
_entity_poly.entity_id
_entity_poly.type
_entity_poly.pdbx_seq_one_letter_code
_entity_poly.pdbx_strand_id
1 'polypeptide(L)'
;MTHRSGVPKHNYTHCNWNCLYFEWTFRHGFPFSPTALAWDPIQKLLAIGDKGGNIRLLGGPGVDAHVRHEAGEAVLHVKFLINEGALVTATADDQLHLWTFRQKLPQRVQSLKFQRERITCLHLPLQSKWIHVGTERGNVHVVNIETFALSGYVINWNKAIEV
;
A
#
# COMPACT_ATOMS: atom_id res chain seq x y z
N MET A 1 20.16 -74.56 -9.19
CA MET A 1 19.62 -73.67 -8.13
C MET A 1 18.81 -72.59 -8.81
N THR A 2 17.54 -72.53 -8.44
CA THR A 2 16.43 -71.86 -9.14
C THR A 2 16.41 -70.35 -8.94
N HIS A 3 16.18 -69.64 -10.03
CA HIS A 3 15.70 -68.26 -10.11
C HIS A 3 14.41 -68.07 -9.29
N ARG A 4 14.35 -67.10 -8.38
CA ARG A 4 13.10 -66.42 -7.96
C ARG A 4 13.38 -64.96 -7.62
N SER A 5 12.86 -64.10 -8.48
CA SER A 5 12.69 -62.66 -8.32
C SER A 5 11.78 -62.34 -7.13
N GLY A 6 12.28 -61.56 -6.17
CA GLY A 6 11.50 -60.97 -5.09
C GLY A 6 11.20 -59.50 -5.39
N VAL A 7 9.99 -59.19 -5.79
CA VAL A 7 9.45 -57.83 -5.92
C VAL A 7 9.12 -57.31 -4.51
N PRO A 8 9.61 -56.14 -4.06
CA PRO A 8 9.08 -55.51 -2.86
C PRO A 8 7.72 -54.88 -3.19
N LYS A 9 6.67 -55.34 -2.50
CA LYS A 9 5.30 -54.82 -2.63
C LYS A 9 5.24 -53.38 -2.11
N HIS A 10 4.68 -52.50 -2.92
CA HIS A 10 4.23 -51.18 -2.51
C HIS A 10 3.24 -51.25 -1.35
N ASN A 11 3.54 -50.55 -0.25
CA ASN A 11 2.53 -50.10 0.70
C ASN A 11 2.27 -48.61 0.42
N TYR A 12 1.34 -48.34 -0.50
CA TYR A 12 0.75 -47.01 -0.64
C TYR A 12 -0.30 -46.81 0.46
N THR A 13 0.11 -46.22 1.58
CA THR A 13 -0.82 -45.62 2.54
C THR A 13 -1.11 -44.18 2.10
N HIS A 14 -2.31 -44.01 1.53
CA HIS A 14 -3.17 -42.82 1.50
C HIS A 14 -2.57 -41.43 1.83
N CYS A 15 -2.54 -40.61 0.76
CA CYS A 15 -2.89 -39.19 0.65
C CYS A 15 -2.25 -38.15 1.57
N ASN A 16 -1.43 -37.28 0.98
CA ASN A 16 -1.75 -35.85 1.04
C ASN A 16 -1.41 -35.15 -0.29
N TRP A 17 -2.44 -34.89 -1.08
CA TRP A 17 -2.40 -34.22 -2.38
C TRP A 17 -2.36 -32.69 -2.20
N ASN A 18 -1.30 -32.14 -1.60
CA ASN A 18 -1.13 -30.68 -1.53
C ASN A 18 0.33 -30.23 -1.38
N CYS A 19 1.25 -30.83 -2.14
CA CYS A 19 2.65 -30.38 -2.17
C CYS A 19 3.03 -29.70 -3.49
N LEU A 20 2.18 -28.77 -3.93
CA LEU A 20 2.50 -27.79 -4.98
C LEU A 20 1.81 -26.47 -4.60
N TYR A 21 2.46 -25.66 -3.75
CA TYR A 21 2.09 -24.26 -3.65
C TYR A 21 2.64 -23.55 -4.89
N PHE A 22 1.74 -23.11 -5.77
CA PHE A 22 2.07 -22.22 -6.88
C PHE A 22 2.36 -20.84 -6.29
N GLU A 23 3.61 -20.59 -5.89
CA GLU A 23 4.06 -19.23 -5.62
C GLU A 23 4.54 -18.61 -6.92
N TRP A 24 3.87 -17.54 -7.35
CA TRP A 24 4.26 -16.77 -8.53
C TRP A 24 5.58 -16.05 -8.24
N THR A 25 6.70 -16.59 -8.74
CA THR A 25 8.07 -16.15 -8.40
C THR A 25 8.60 -14.97 -9.21
N PHE A 26 7.84 -14.38 -10.13
CA PHE A 26 8.23 -13.12 -10.77
C PHE A 26 6.99 -12.42 -11.34
N ARG A 27 6.61 -11.27 -10.77
CA ARG A 27 5.49 -10.48 -11.30
C ARG A 27 5.98 -9.60 -12.46
N HIS A 28 5.87 -10.13 -13.67
CA HIS A 28 6.01 -9.34 -14.91
C HIS A 28 4.69 -8.60 -15.19
N GLY A 29 4.76 -7.28 -15.41
CA GLY A 29 3.60 -6.46 -15.78
C GLY A 29 3.13 -5.46 -14.70
N PHE A 30 2.16 -4.61 -15.06
CA PHE A 30 1.53 -3.64 -14.15
C PHE A 30 0.65 -4.35 -13.11
N PRO A 31 0.49 -3.80 -11.89
CA PRO A 31 -0.50 -4.29 -10.93
C PRO A 31 -1.88 -4.39 -11.58
N PHE A 32 -2.65 -5.43 -11.25
CA PHE A 32 -4.00 -5.57 -11.78
C PHE A 32 -4.89 -4.46 -11.23
N SER A 33 -5.55 -3.70 -12.13
CA SER A 33 -6.44 -2.59 -11.77
C SER A 33 -5.74 -1.50 -10.92
N PRO A 34 -4.73 -0.79 -11.46
CA PRO A 34 -4.07 0.30 -10.75
C PRO A 34 -5.07 1.43 -10.48
N THR A 35 -5.04 1.97 -9.26
CA THR A 35 -5.98 2.99 -8.78
C THR A 35 -5.30 4.29 -8.40
N ALA A 36 -4.01 4.24 -8.05
CA ALA A 36 -3.25 5.41 -7.64
C ALA A 36 -1.80 5.34 -8.13
N LEU A 37 -1.20 6.51 -8.37
CA LEU A 37 0.19 6.63 -8.82
C LEU A 37 0.85 7.86 -8.20
N ALA A 38 2.13 7.73 -7.84
CA ALA A 38 2.95 8.84 -7.36
C ALA A 38 4.38 8.71 -7.89
N TRP A 39 5.07 9.84 -8.05
CA TRP A 39 6.44 9.90 -8.51
C TRP A 39 7.27 10.80 -7.60
N ASP A 40 8.42 10.31 -7.14
CA ASP A 40 9.47 11.10 -6.51
C ASP A 40 10.53 11.44 -7.57
N PRO A 41 10.62 12.71 -8.02
CA PRO A 41 11.56 13.11 -9.06
C PRO A 41 13.02 13.14 -8.58
N ILE A 42 13.27 13.22 -7.27
CA ILE A 42 14.62 13.28 -6.71
C ILE A 42 15.18 11.86 -6.58
N GLN A 43 14.41 10.97 -5.97
CA GLN A 43 14.82 9.57 -5.77
C GLN A 43 14.57 8.69 -7.00
N LYS A 44 13.84 9.21 -7.99
CA LYS A 44 13.42 8.51 -9.21
C LYS A 44 12.63 7.25 -8.90
N LEU A 45 11.68 7.37 -7.98
CA LEU A 45 10.83 6.28 -7.50
C LEU A 45 9.39 6.48 -7.95
N LEU A 46 8.80 5.43 -8.50
CA LEU A 46 7.41 5.33 -8.92
C LEU A 46 6.67 4.43 -7.94
N ALA A 47 5.61 4.93 -7.31
CA ALA A 47 4.69 4.13 -6.53
C ALA A 47 3.40 3.92 -7.32
N ILE A 48 2.92 2.68 -7.35
CA ILE A 48 1.66 2.29 -7.97
C ILE A 48 0.81 1.58 -6.93
N GLY A 49 -0.35 2.13 -6.61
CA GLY A 49 -1.37 1.51 -5.79
C GLY A 49 -2.43 0.82 -6.65
N ASP A 50 -3.00 -0.29 -6.15
CA ASP A 50 -4.06 -1.02 -6.84
C ASP A 50 -5.33 -1.22 -6.00
N LYS A 51 -6.36 -1.76 -6.65
CA LYS A 51 -7.66 -2.03 -6.04
C LYS A 51 -7.63 -3.11 -4.94
N GLY A 52 -6.59 -3.95 -4.91
CA GLY A 52 -6.42 -5.03 -3.92
C GLY A 52 -5.58 -4.64 -2.70
N GLY A 53 -5.32 -3.34 -2.54
CA GLY A 53 -4.52 -2.81 -1.44
C GLY A 53 -3.03 -3.04 -1.60
N ASN A 54 -2.54 -3.36 -2.80
CA ASN A 54 -1.11 -3.50 -3.02
C ASN A 54 -0.48 -2.16 -3.42
N ILE A 55 0.75 -1.97 -3.00
CA ILE A 55 1.64 -0.89 -3.43
C ILE A 55 2.88 -1.52 -4.03
N ARG A 56 3.20 -1.17 -5.27
CA ARG A 56 4.46 -1.51 -5.92
C ARG A 56 5.33 -0.27 -6.05
N LEU A 57 6.56 -0.36 -5.57
CA LEU A 57 7.58 0.67 -5.68
C LEU A 57 8.60 0.23 -6.73
N LEU A 58 8.75 1.05 -7.76
CA LEU A 58 9.64 0.83 -8.88
C LEU A 58 10.67 1.97 -8.95
N GLY A 59 11.89 1.69 -9.39
CA GLY A 59 12.92 2.70 -9.57
C GLY A 59 13.97 2.29 -10.60
N GLY A 60 15.22 2.66 -10.32
CA GLY A 60 16.37 2.22 -11.12
C GLY A 60 16.59 0.70 -11.11
N PRO A 61 17.64 0.21 -11.79
CA PRO A 61 17.94 -1.22 -11.86
C PRO A 61 17.98 -1.88 -10.47
N GLY A 62 17.19 -2.94 -10.29
CA GLY A 62 17.11 -3.69 -9.02
C GLY A 62 16.21 -3.09 -7.95
N VAL A 63 15.56 -1.94 -8.22
CA VAL A 63 14.58 -1.33 -7.31
C VAL A 63 13.17 -1.77 -7.69
N ASP A 64 12.72 -2.84 -7.07
CA ASP A 64 11.34 -3.32 -7.11
C ASP A 64 10.96 -3.82 -5.72
N ALA A 65 10.04 -3.13 -5.05
CA ALA A 65 9.53 -3.53 -3.75
C ALA A 65 8.00 -3.60 -3.78
N HIS A 66 7.46 -4.55 -3.03
CA HIS A 66 6.03 -4.80 -2.98
C HIS A 66 5.57 -4.86 -1.52
N VAL A 67 4.53 -4.10 -1.21
CA VAL A 67 3.84 -4.16 0.07
C VAL A 67 2.33 -4.17 -0.13
N ARG A 68 1.61 -4.62 0.89
CA ARG A 68 0.16 -4.72 0.86
C ARG A 68 -0.43 -4.21 2.16
N HIS A 69 -1.52 -3.46 2.06
CA HIS A 69 -2.37 -3.12 3.19
C HIS A 69 -3.04 -4.38 3.75
N GLU A 70 -3.01 -4.56 5.07
CA GLU A 70 -3.63 -5.72 5.74
C GLU A 70 -5.13 -5.86 5.44
N ALA A 71 -5.85 -4.73 5.33
CA ALA A 71 -7.27 -4.72 4.99
C ALA A 71 -7.53 -5.20 3.56
N GLY A 72 -6.55 -5.13 2.66
CA GLY A 72 -6.72 -5.49 1.25
C GLY A 72 -7.63 -4.56 0.45
N GLU A 73 -7.94 -3.38 1.00
CA GLU A 73 -8.82 -2.39 0.40
C GLU A 73 -8.10 -1.51 -0.63
N ALA A 74 -8.85 -0.99 -1.60
CA ALA A 74 -8.30 -0.23 -2.71
C ALA A 74 -7.47 0.97 -2.25
N VAL A 75 -6.29 1.13 -2.84
CA VAL A 75 -5.44 2.32 -2.62
C VAL A 75 -6.01 3.48 -3.44
N LEU A 76 -6.64 4.45 -2.77
CA LEU A 76 -7.28 5.59 -3.41
C LEU A 76 -6.27 6.67 -3.80
N HIS A 77 -5.29 6.94 -2.94
CA HIS A 77 -4.26 7.96 -3.16
C HIS A 77 -2.91 7.49 -2.67
N VAL A 78 -1.85 7.89 -3.37
CA VAL A 78 -0.44 7.73 -2.95
C VAL A 78 0.27 9.07 -3.11
N LYS A 79 1.07 9.46 -2.12
CA LYS A 79 1.92 10.67 -2.15
C LYS A 79 3.27 10.39 -1.52
N PHE A 80 4.36 10.69 -2.22
CA PHE A 80 5.70 10.61 -1.66
C PHE A 80 5.95 11.81 -0.72
N LEU A 81 6.63 11.53 0.40
CA LEU A 81 7.40 12.54 1.10
C LEU A 81 8.70 12.70 0.30
N ILE A 82 8.71 13.69 -0.59
CA ILE A 82 9.74 13.83 -1.64
C ILE A 82 11.14 13.89 -1.02
N ASN A 83 12.02 12.98 -1.45
CA ASN A 83 13.39 12.81 -0.96
C ASN A 83 13.53 12.44 0.52
N GLU A 84 12.45 11.99 1.18
CA GLU A 84 12.49 11.57 2.59
C GLU A 84 12.50 10.05 2.78
N GLY A 85 12.38 9.27 1.70
CA GLY A 85 12.34 7.81 1.80
C GLY A 85 11.05 7.28 2.44
N ALA A 86 9.96 8.02 2.30
CA ALA A 86 8.66 7.70 2.87
C ALA A 86 7.52 8.11 1.93
N LEU A 87 6.36 7.50 2.11
CA LEU A 87 5.15 7.82 1.36
C LEU A 87 3.92 7.67 2.25
N VAL A 88 2.85 8.35 1.85
CA VAL A 88 1.54 8.27 2.48
C VAL A 88 0.55 7.70 1.48
N THR A 89 -0.29 6.80 1.96
CA THR A 89 -1.38 6.20 1.18
C THR A 89 -2.72 6.42 1.86
N ALA A 90 -3.76 6.68 1.07
CA ALA A 90 -5.14 6.64 1.53
C ALA A 90 -5.85 5.42 0.93
N THR A 91 -6.59 4.68 1.74
CA THR A 91 -7.31 3.45 1.35
C THR A 91 -8.82 3.62 1.43
N ALA A 92 -9.56 2.72 0.79
CA ALA A 92 -11.02 2.76 0.72
C ALA A 92 -11.74 2.46 2.04
N ASP A 93 -11.04 1.97 3.07
CA ASP A 93 -11.53 1.83 4.46
C ASP A 93 -11.34 3.11 5.30
N ASP A 94 -11.14 4.26 4.65
CA ASP A 94 -10.99 5.58 5.26
C ASP A 94 -9.79 5.68 6.20
N GLN A 95 -8.70 4.99 5.83
CA GLN A 95 -7.44 5.05 6.55
C GLN A 95 -6.33 5.72 5.74
N LEU A 96 -5.54 6.52 6.45
CA LEU A 96 -4.22 6.94 6.01
C LEU A 96 -3.18 6.02 6.61
N HIS A 97 -2.15 5.70 5.82
CA HIS A 97 -1.01 4.93 6.28
C HIS A 97 0.29 5.63 5.88
N LEU A 98 1.20 5.75 6.83
CA LEU A 98 2.56 6.22 6.61
C LEU A 98 3.47 5.01 6.40
N TRP A 99 4.20 5.01 5.29
CA TRP A 99 5.16 3.99 4.93
C TRP A 99 6.56 4.56 4.86
N THR A 100 7.53 3.83 5.38
CA THR A 100 8.96 4.11 5.21
C THR A 100 9.59 3.03 4.36
N PHE A 101 10.47 3.41 3.44
CA PHE A 101 11.24 2.50 2.60
C PHE A 101 12.74 2.81 2.67
N ARG A 102 13.18 3.41 3.78
CA ARG A 102 14.60 3.63 4.08
C ARG A 102 15.36 2.32 4.34
N GLN A 103 14.65 1.28 4.73
CA GLN A 103 15.19 -0.07 4.90
C GLN A 103 14.93 -0.91 3.64
N LYS A 104 15.58 -2.08 3.56
CA LYS A 104 15.48 -2.99 2.41
C LYS A 104 14.04 -3.38 2.05
N LEU A 105 13.16 -3.44 3.04
CA LEU A 105 11.74 -3.72 2.86
C LEU A 105 10.92 -2.52 3.34
N PRO A 106 9.94 -2.04 2.56
CA PRO A 106 9.04 -0.99 3.02
C PRO A 106 8.21 -1.47 4.21
N GLN A 107 8.02 -0.59 5.19
CA GLN A 107 7.31 -0.88 6.43
C GLN A 107 6.24 0.18 6.70
N ARG A 108 5.09 -0.26 7.20
CA ARG A 108 4.04 0.62 7.69
C ARG A 108 4.43 1.15 9.06
N VAL A 109 4.65 2.46 9.17
CA VAL A 109 5.09 3.12 10.40
C VAL A 109 3.89 3.45 11.28
N GLN A 110 2.88 4.12 10.71
CA GLN A 110 1.69 4.58 11.43
C GLN A 110 0.46 4.50 10.55
N SER A 111 -0.72 4.43 11.19
CA SER A 111 -2.03 4.42 10.53
C SER A 111 -2.98 5.35 11.28
N LEU A 112 -3.81 6.07 10.53
CA LEU A 112 -4.78 7.02 11.05
C LEU A 112 -6.12 6.77 10.38
N LYS A 113 -7.13 6.44 11.19
CA LYS A 113 -8.49 6.15 10.71
C LYS A 113 -9.40 7.37 10.83
N PHE A 114 -10.05 7.74 9.73
CA PHE A 114 -11.10 8.75 9.71
C PHE A 114 -12.41 8.15 10.20
N GLN A 115 -13.09 8.85 11.10
CA GLN A 115 -14.36 8.40 11.66
C GLN A 115 -15.52 9.06 10.93
N ARG A 116 -16.39 8.24 10.30
CA ARG A 116 -17.66 8.68 9.67
C ARG A 116 -17.53 9.73 8.57
N GLU A 117 -16.34 9.88 7.99
CA GLU A 117 -16.09 10.73 6.84
C GLU A 117 -15.20 9.99 5.84
N ARG A 118 -15.73 9.77 4.63
CA ARG A 118 -14.99 9.09 3.58
C ARG A 118 -13.91 9.97 2.98
N ILE A 119 -12.70 9.43 2.82
CA ILE A 119 -11.61 10.16 2.15
C ILE A 119 -11.87 10.21 0.64
N THR A 120 -11.86 11.40 0.05
CA THR A 120 -12.10 11.60 -1.39
C THR A 120 -10.87 12.12 -2.12
N CYS A 121 -10.07 12.99 -1.49
CA CYS A 121 -8.85 13.52 -2.08
C CYS A 121 -7.72 13.72 -1.06
N LEU A 122 -6.48 13.66 -1.54
CA LEU A 122 -5.28 13.82 -0.72
C LEU A 122 -4.32 14.81 -1.39
N HIS A 123 -3.96 15.87 -0.67
CA HIS A 123 -2.98 16.85 -1.12
C HIS A 123 -1.85 17.02 -0.11
N LEU A 124 -0.63 16.82 -0.58
CA LEU A 124 0.60 17.02 0.19
C LEU A 124 1.45 18.06 -0.54
N PRO A 125 1.58 19.29 -0.01
CA PRO A 125 2.52 20.26 -0.55
C PRO A 125 3.97 19.80 -0.36
N LEU A 126 4.85 20.17 -1.28
CA LEU A 126 6.27 19.84 -1.22
C LEU A 126 6.88 20.36 0.10
N GLN A 127 7.61 19.50 0.82
CA GLN A 127 8.28 19.82 2.10
C GLN A 127 7.35 20.33 3.21
N SER A 128 6.03 20.12 3.08
CA SER A 128 5.07 20.44 4.13
C SER A 128 5.13 19.40 5.24
N LYS A 129 4.95 19.83 6.48
CA LYS A 129 4.68 18.95 7.64
C LYS A 129 3.22 18.54 7.77
N TRP A 130 2.38 19.02 6.85
CA TRP A 130 0.93 18.89 6.89
C TRP A 130 0.39 18.29 5.61
N ILE A 131 -0.55 17.35 5.76
CA ILE A 131 -1.33 16.73 4.69
C ILE A 131 -2.75 17.27 4.76
N HIS A 132 -3.30 17.67 3.61
CA HIS A 132 -4.70 18.03 3.47
C HIS A 132 -5.50 16.83 2.98
N VAL A 133 -6.57 16.50 3.69
CA VAL A 133 -7.43 15.35 3.42
C VAL A 133 -8.84 15.86 3.19
N GLY A 134 -9.29 15.80 1.95
CA GLY A 134 -10.67 16.16 1.61
C GLY A 134 -11.60 14.97 1.83
N THR A 135 -12.79 15.24 2.37
CA THR A 135 -13.80 14.21 2.63
C THR A 135 -15.04 14.39 1.78
N GLU A 136 -15.89 13.36 1.72
CA GLU A 136 -17.16 13.38 0.97
C GLU A 136 -18.15 14.45 1.47
N ARG A 137 -17.98 14.92 2.72
CA ARG A 137 -18.78 16.00 3.29
C ARG A 137 -18.34 17.38 2.80
N GLY A 138 -17.28 17.47 2.00
CA GLY A 138 -16.68 18.72 1.53
C GLY A 138 -15.68 19.35 2.52
N ASN A 139 -15.49 18.76 3.71
CA ASN A 139 -14.53 19.25 4.69
C ASN A 139 -13.09 18.91 4.28
N VAL A 140 -12.15 19.75 4.66
CA VAL A 140 -10.71 19.45 4.56
C VAL A 140 -10.13 19.35 5.96
N HIS A 141 -9.68 18.15 6.32
CA HIS A 141 -8.94 17.90 7.54
C HIS A 141 -7.45 18.08 7.29
N VAL A 142 -6.73 18.57 8.29
CA VAL A 142 -5.29 18.72 8.22
C VAL A 142 -4.63 17.71 9.15
N VAL A 143 -3.71 16.91 8.63
CA VAL A 143 -2.99 15.86 9.36
C VAL A 143 -1.52 16.25 9.49
N ASN A 144 -0.96 16.16 10.70
CA ASN A 144 0.46 16.37 10.92
C ASN A 144 1.24 15.12 10.52
N ILE A 145 2.33 15.26 9.77
CA ILE A 145 3.12 14.11 9.28
C ILE A 145 4.00 13.51 10.38
N GLU A 146 4.58 14.34 11.25
CA GLU A 146 5.51 13.91 12.31
C GLU A 146 4.78 13.10 13.39
N THR A 147 3.60 13.55 13.80
CA THR A 147 2.78 12.87 14.82
C THR A 147 1.73 11.92 14.22
N PHE A 148 1.53 11.99 12.89
CA PHE A 148 0.48 11.27 12.14
C PHE A 148 -0.91 11.36 12.76
N ALA A 149 -1.24 12.54 13.30
CA ALA A 149 -2.50 12.82 13.97
C ALA A 149 -3.27 13.93 13.26
N LEU A 150 -4.60 13.88 13.37
CA LEU A 150 -5.46 14.99 12.96
C LEU A 150 -5.11 16.24 13.77
N SER A 151 -4.93 17.35 13.08
CA SER A 151 -4.92 18.65 13.71
C SER A 151 -6.34 18.99 14.19
N GLY A 152 -6.46 19.86 15.19
CA GLY A 152 -7.75 20.44 15.56
C GLY A 152 -8.31 21.43 14.53
N TYR A 153 -7.56 21.72 13.45
CA TYR A 153 -7.96 22.63 12.40
C TYR A 153 -8.64 21.88 11.24
N VAL A 154 -9.86 22.32 10.92
CA VAL A 154 -10.67 21.78 9.83
C VAL A 154 -11.20 22.93 9.01
N ILE A 155 -10.96 22.90 7.69
CA ILE A 155 -11.56 23.84 6.75
C ILE A 155 -12.95 23.29 6.43
N ASN A 156 -13.98 23.94 6.97
CA ASN A 156 -15.36 23.55 6.74
C ASN A 156 -15.86 24.26 5.48
N TRP A 157 -16.38 23.50 4.51
CA TRP A 157 -16.88 24.07 3.26
C TRP A 157 -17.97 25.13 3.48
N ASN A 158 -18.83 24.91 4.47
CA ASN A 158 -19.96 25.79 4.77
C ASN A 158 -19.54 27.09 5.47
N LYS A 159 -18.39 27.11 6.15
CA LYS A 159 -17.82 28.32 6.78
C LYS A 159 -16.90 29.10 5.85
N ALA A 160 -16.52 28.52 4.71
CA ALA A 160 -15.62 29.15 3.75
C ALA A 160 -16.34 30.07 2.75
N ILE A 161 -17.69 30.10 2.75
CA ILE A 161 -18.52 30.78 1.74
C ILE A 161 -19.29 31.98 2.35
N GLU A 162 -18.92 32.47 3.54
CA GLU A 162 -19.48 33.75 4.01
C GLU A 162 -18.88 34.90 3.18
N VAL A 163 -19.64 35.36 2.17
CA VAL A 163 -19.40 36.55 1.34
C VAL A 163 -20.38 37.64 1.73
#